data_AF-A0A1H0S5D1-F1
#
_entry.id   AF-A0A1H0S5D1-F1
#
_cell.length_a   1.000
_cell.length_b   1.000
_cell.length_c   1.000
_cell.angle_alpha   90.00
_cell.angle_beta   90.00
_cell.angle_gamma   90.00
#
_symmetry.space_group_name_H-M   'P 1'
#
loop_
_entity.id
_entity.type
_entity.pdbx_description
1 polymer ?
#
loop_
_entity_poly.entity_id
_entity_poly.type
_entity_poly.pdbx_seq_one_letter_code
_entity_poly.pdbx_strand_id
1 'polypeptide(L)'
;MQILLGLIIGAVIGLAVHFALPHRHLRGVVLAPLAGAAAAAIVWTALTWMGLGVDSPILWIVAVLAPAVTTFALVSLLTRSRVARDEADRARLGV
;
A
#
# COMPACT_ATOMS: atom_id res chain seq x y z
N MET A 1 6.51 23.05 -0.56
CA MET A 1 5.49 22.00 -0.42
C MET A 1 6.10 20.66 -0.86
N GLN A 2 6.50 19.78 0.06
CA GLN A 2 7.16 18.49 -0.26
C GLN A 2 6.26 17.26 -0.14
N ILE A 3 4.95 17.48 0.11
CA ILE A 3 3.97 16.39 0.21
C ILE A 3 3.96 15.50 -1.05
N LEU A 4 4.16 16.10 -2.23
CA LEU A 4 4.25 15.37 -3.50
C LEU A 4 5.34 14.29 -3.48
N LEU A 5 6.49 14.58 -2.87
CA LEU A 5 7.59 13.64 -2.77
C LEU A 5 7.22 12.47 -1.83
N GLY A 6 6.55 12.74 -0.72
CA GLY A 6 5.96 11.71 0.13
C GLY A 6 4.97 10.81 -0.62
N LEU A 7 4.08 11.40 -1.43
CA LEU A 7 3.14 10.64 -2.26
C LEU A 7 3.86 9.74 -3.27
N ILE A 8 4.90 10.25 -3.94
CA ILE A 8 5.69 9.48 -4.91
C ILE A 8 6.39 8.32 -4.22
N ILE A 9 7.01 8.54 -3.05
CA ILE A 9 7.60 7.47 -2.24
C ILE A 9 6.56 6.39 -1.93
N GLY A 10 5.39 6.79 -1.43
CA GLY A 10 4.30 5.87 -1.14
C GLY A 10 3.85 5.07 -2.37
N ALA A 11 3.72 5.73 -3.52
CA ALA A 11 3.34 5.08 -4.77
C ALA A 11 4.39 4.07 -5.25
N VAL A 12 5.68 4.43 -5.18
CA VAL A 12 6.80 3.55 -5.57
C VAL A 12 6.89 2.34 -4.65
N ILE A 13 6.71 2.53 -3.33
CA ILE A 13 6.66 1.42 -2.38
C ILE A 13 5.50 0.48 -2.71
N GLY A 14 4.30 1.03 -2.95
CA GLY A 14 3.14 0.25 -3.34
C GLY A 14 3.36 -0.52 -4.66
N LEU A 15 4.04 0.08 -5.63
CA LEU A 15 4.41 -0.57 -6.88
C LEU A 15 5.42 -1.70 -6.65
N ALA A 16 6.44 -1.47 -5.82
CA ALA A 16 7.41 -2.50 -5.45
C ALA A 16 6.71 -3.69 -4.78
N VAL A 17 5.78 -3.44 -3.85
CA VAL A 17 4.97 -4.48 -3.20
C VAL A 17 4.09 -5.22 -4.21
N HIS A 18 3.50 -4.52 -5.19
CA HIS A 18 2.70 -5.17 -6.24
C HIS A 18 3.51 -6.23 -7.01
N PHE A 19 4.75 -5.92 -7.35
CA PHE A 19 5.62 -6.83 -8.11
C PHE A 19 6.33 -7.87 -7.24
N ALA A 20 6.65 -7.54 -5.99
CA ALA A 20 7.33 -8.44 -5.06
C ALA A 20 6.41 -9.56 -4.55
N LEU A 21 5.12 -9.28 -4.33
CA LEU A 21 4.19 -10.28 -3.79
C LEU A 21 3.63 -11.20 -4.89
N PRO A 22 3.41 -12.49 -4.59
CA PRO A 22 2.89 -13.46 -5.55
C PRO A 22 1.43 -13.16 -5.94
N HIS A 23 0.91 -13.88 -6.93
CA HIS A 23 -0.47 -13.78 -7.41
C HIS A 23 -0.87 -12.37 -7.88
N ARG A 24 0.06 -11.60 -8.44
CA ARG A 24 -0.20 -10.25 -8.97
C ARG A 24 -1.31 -10.20 -10.02
N HIS A 25 -1.55 -11.30 -10.74
CA HIS A 25 -2.64 -11.43 -11.71
C HIS A 25 -4.05 -11.37 -11.08
N LEU A 26 -4.19 -11.62 -9.77
CA LEU A 26 -5.46 -11.55 -9.06
C LEU A 26 -5.84 -10.14 -8.62
N ARG A 27 -5.04 -9.11 -8.93
CA ARG A 27 -5.25 -7.73 -8.48
C ARG A 27 -4.92 -6.73 -9.57
N GLY A 28 -5.60 -5.58 -9.59
CA GLY A 28 -5.28 -4.50 -10.51
C GLY A 28 -3.89 -3.91 -10.24
N VAL A 29 -3.17 -3.53 -11.30
CA VAL A 29 -1.80 -2.99 -11.21
C VAL A 29 -1.71 -1.70 -10.38
N VAL A 30 -2.78 -0.91 -10.38
CA VAL A 30 -2.86 0.39 -9.71
C VAL A 30 -3.22 0.29 -8.22
N LEU A 31 -3.77 -0.85 -7.76
CA LEU A 31 -4.31 -1.00 -6.41
C LEU A 31 -3.27 -0.74 -5.31
N ALA A 32 -2.10 -1.41 -5.39
CA ALA A 32 -1.06 -1.24 -4.38
C ALA A 32 -0.34 0.13 -4.47
N PRO A 33 0.01 0.66 -5.66
CA PRO A 33 0.52 2.02 -5.81
C PRO A 33 -0.40 3.08 -5.19
N LEU A 34 -1.72 3.03 -5.47
CA LEU A 34 -2.66 4.00 -4.89
C LEU A 34 -2.81 3.84 -3.38
N ALA A 35 -2.85 2.61 -2.86
CA ALA A 35 -2.90 2.38 -1.42
C ALA A 35 -1.66 2.96 -0.71
N GLY A 36 -0.47 2.80 -1.31
CA GLY A 36 0.76 3.40 -0.80
C GLY A 36 0.75 4.92 -0.87
N ALA A 37 0.36 5.50 -2.00
CA ALA A 37 0.23 6.95 -2.15
C ALA A 37 -0.77 7.55 -1.15
N ALA A 38 -1.92 6.90 -0.96
CA ALA A 38 -2.94 7.32 0.00
C ALA A 38 -2.45 7.26 1.44
N ALA A 39 -1.79 6.16 1.83
CA ALA A 39 -1.20 6.01 3.17
C ALA A 39 -0.15 7.11 3.44
N ALA A 40 0.75 7.35 2.48
CA ALA A 40 1.75 8.42 2.59
C ALA A 40 1.11 9.81 2.66
N ALA A 41 0.06 10.08 1.87
CA ALA A 41 -0.65 11.35 1.89
C ALA A 41 -1.32 11.62 3.24
N ILE A 42 -2.02 10.61 3.80
CA ILE A 42 -2.70 10.72 5.10
C ILE A 42 -1.68 10.98 6.21
N VAL A 43 -0.63 10.17 6.27
CA VAL A 43 0.42 10.29 7.30
C VAL A 43 1.17 11.60 7.18
N TRP A 44 1.59 12.00 5.98
CA TRP A 44 2.29 13.27 5.78
C TRP A 44 1.42 14.42 6.26
N THR A 45 0.15 14.45 5.87
CA THR A 45 -0.79 15.50 6.27
C THR A 45 -0.94 15.56 7.78
N ALA A 46 -1.18 14.40 8.42
CA ALA A 46 -1.32 14.31 9.87
C ALA A 46 -0.08 14.83 10.62
N LEU A 47 1.13 14.41 10.20
CA LEU A 47 2.38 14.85 10.82
C LEU A 47 2.62 16.35 10.62
N THR A 48 2.32 16.89 9.43
CA THR A 48 2.44 18.33 9.19
C THR A 48 1.46 19.14 10.05
N TRP A 49 0.26 18.62 10.31
CA TRP A 49 -0.69 19.26 11.24
C TRP A 49 -0.23 19.17 12.70
N MET A 50 0.56 18.17 13.06
CA MET A 50 1.23 18.08 14.36
C MET A 50 2.46 18.99 14.47
N GLY A 51 2.79 19.78 13.44
CA GLY A 51 3.94 20.66 13.41
C GLY A 51 5.26 20.00 13.02
N LEU A 52 5.25 18.72 12.63
CA LEU A 52 6.44 18.04 12.11
C LEU A 52 6.65 18.47 10.65
N GLY A 53 7.69 19.29 10.45
CA GLY A 53 8.11 19.76 9.14
C GLY A 53 9.05 18.79 8.42
N VAL A 54 9.47 19.21 7.23
CA VAL A 54 10.43 18.49 6.37
C VAL A 54 11.77 18.23 7.08
N ASP A 55 12.17 19.12 7.98
CA ASP A 55 13.43 19.03 8.72
C ASP A 55 13.39 17.93 9.80
N SER A 56 12.21 17.35 10.06
CA SER A 56 12.05 16.27 11.02
C SER A 56 12.36 14.91 10.38
N PRO A 57 13.38 14.17 10.86
CA PRO A 57 13.66 12.81 10.37
C PRO A 57 12.49 11.85 10.59
N ILE A 58 11.69 12.09 11.64
CA ILE A 58 10.51 11.28 11.97
C ILE A 58 9.50 11.31 10.82
N LEU A 59 9.29 12.48 10.21
CA LEU A 59 8.36 12.61 9.09
C LEU A 59 8.73 11.67 7.94
N TRP A 60 10.01 11.62 7.59
CA TRP A 60 10.53 10.75 6.53
C TRP A 60 10.43 9.26 6.86
N ILE A 61 10.75 8.89 8.09
CA ILE A 61 10.66 7.51 8.57
C ILE A 61 9.22 7.01 8.44
N VAL A 62 8.24 7.78 8.94
CA VAL A 62 6.83 7.37 8.90
C VAL A 62 6.28 7.45 7.47
N ALA A 63 6.71 8.42 6.66
CA ALA A 63 6.33 8.52 5.24
C ALA A 63 6.79 7.31 4.39
N VAL A 64 7.79 6.55 4.83
CA VAL A 64 8.21 5.29 4.21
C VAL A 64 7.55 4.08 4.87
N LEU A 65 7.55 4.01 6.20
CA LEU A 65 7.03 2.86 6.94
C LEU A 65 5.53 2.67 6.77
N ALA A 66 4.75 3.74 6.85
CA ALA A 66 3.30 3.66 6.75
C ALA A 66 2.83 3.06 5.41
N PRO A 67 3.24 3.59 4.23
CA PRO A 67 2.84 2.97 2.97
C PRO A 67 3.38 1.55 2.80
N ALA A 68 4.57 1.22 3.31
CA ALA A 68 5.09 -0.15 3.25
C ALA A 68 4.19 -1.13 4.02
N VAL A 69 3.86 -0.80 5.28
CA VAL A 69 3.00 -1.64 6.12
C VAL A 69 1.59 -1.73 5.53
N THR A 70 0.99 -0.61 5.14
CA THR A 70 -0.36 -0.58 4.59
C THR A 70 -0.46 -1.40 3.30
N THR A 71 0.46 -1.21 2.36
CA THR A 71 0.41 -1.93 1.08
C THR A 71 0.70 -3.41 1.24
N PHE A 72 1.68 -3.78 2.07
CA PHE A 72 2.00 -5.18 2.35
C PHE A 72 0.82 -5.91 3.00
N ALA A 73 0.19 -5.31 4.01
CA ALA A 73 -0.96 -5.88 4.69
C ALA A 73 -2.17 -6.01 3.73
N LEU A 74 -2.51 -4.93 3.03
CA LEU A 74 -3.65 -4.89 2.12
C LEU A 74 -3.51 -5.94 1.01
N VAL A 75 -2.37 -5.99 0.32
CA VAL A 75 -2.15 -6.91 -0.79
C VAL A 75 -2.15 -8.36 -0.31
N SER A 76 -1.54 -8.64 0.85
CA SER A 76 -1.50 -9.99 1.42
C SER A 76 -2.90 -10.48 1.78
N LEU A 77 -3.70 -9.66 2.46
CA LEU A 77 -5.06 -10.01 2.87
C LEU A 77 -6.02 -10.16 1.68
N LEU A 78 -5.97 -9.24 0.72
CA LEU A 78 -6.79 -9.32 -0.50
C LEU A 78 -6.45 -10.54 -1.34
N THR A 79 -5.17 -10.87 -1.48
CA THR A 79 -4.74 -12.05 -2.24
C THR A 79 -5.24 -13.33 -1.57
N ARG A 80 -5.04 -13.46 -0.24
CA ARG A 80 -5.50 -14.63 0.52
C ARG A 80 -7.01 -14.81 0.44
N SER A 81 -7.77 -13.74 0.63
CA SER A 81 -9.23 -13.78 0.55
C SER A 81 -9.75 -14.13 -0.86
N ARG A 82 -9.09 -13.67 -1.92
CA ARG A 82 -9.45 -14.05 -3.30
C ARG A 82 -9.20 -15.51 -3.58
N VAL A 83 -8.01 -16.02 -3.25
CA VAL A 83 -7.68 -17.44 -3.46
C VAL A 83 -8.66 -18.36 -2.72
N ALA A 84 -8.94 -18.07 -1.44
CA ALA A 84 -9.88 -18.88 -0.66
C ALA A 84 -11.31 -18.88 -1.22
N ARG A 85 -11.77 -17.75 -1.77
CA ARG A 85 -13.09 -17.66 -2.42
C ARG A 85 -13.12 -18.41 -3.74
N ASP A 86 -12.08 -18.25 -4.56
CA ASP A 86 -11.98 -18.94 -5.84
C ASP A 86 -11.91 -20.47 -5.66
N GLU A 87 -11.26 -20.97 -4.60
CA GLU A 87 -11.25 -22.38 -4.22
C GLU A 87 -12.62 -22.87 -3.74
N ALA A 88 -13.31 -22.09 -2.91
CA ALA A 88 -14.66 -22.42 -2.44
C ALA A 88 -15.67 -22.47 -3.59
N ASP A 89 -15.57 -21.53 -4.53
CA ASP A 89 -16.44 -21.48 -5.71
C ASP A 89 -16.17 -22.65 -6.66
N ARG A 90 -14.90 -23.03 -6.87
CA ARG A 90 -14.52 -24.23 -7.63
C ARG A 90 -15.11 -25.51 -7.02
N ALA A 91 -14.95 -25.69 -5.71
CA ALA A 91 -15.52 -26.82 -5.00
C ALA A 91 -17.06 -26.87 -5.10
N ARG A 92 -17.74 -25.71 -5.05
CA ARG A 92 -19.20 -25.61 -5.22
C ARG A 92 -19.66 -25.95 -6.64
N LEU A 93 -18.85 -25.63 -7.64
CA LEU A 93 -19.16 -25.86 -9.06
C LEU A 93 -18.69 -27.23 -9.57
N GLY A 94 -17.88 -27.96 -8.80
CA GLY A 94 -17.36 -29.27 -9.17
C GLY A 94 -16.30 -29.24 -10.27
N VAL A 95 -15.55 -28.13 -10.38
CA VAL A 95 -14.46 -27.90 -11.35
C VAL A 95 -13.13 -27.64 -10.66
#